data_AF-A0A4S2IFC5-F1
#
_entry.id   AF-A0A4S2IFC5-F1
#
_cell.length_a   1.000
_cell.length_b   1.000
_cell.length_c   1.000
_cell.angle_alpha   90.00
_cell.angle_beta   90.00
_cell.angle_gamma   90.00
#
_symmetry.space_group_name_H-M   'P 1'
#
loop_
_entity.id
_entity.type
_entity.pdbx_description
1 polymer ?
#
loop_
_entity_poly.entity_id
_entity_poly.type
_entity_poly.pdbx_seq_one_letter_code
_entity_poly.pdbx_strand_id
1 'polypeptide(L)'
;MNADINRRLENLIRFGTIKTVNPSKPIPLVTVDLDDIVTPEIRFFNVRSGDDSNWDPPSLDEEVMVISPCGEIGPTSVVFYGLYNNEHPSPSDDLNKKIRVFADGCVIAYDISAHQLSAILPSGGKAIVTADGGITVNGDTTINGNLQINGSTAMTGNNTVGGSQLVQGSSHSTGAFSTEADVKAGDISLKSHKTSGVQPGSGESGGPIP
;
A
#
# COMPACT_ATOMS: atom_id res chain seq x y z
N MET A 1 -0.96 21.16 54.31
CA MET A 1 -0.67 21.22 52.85
C MET A 1 -1.48 22.39 52.29
N ASN A 2 -0.90 23.22 51.40
CA ASN A 2 -1.55 24.41 50.85
C ASN A 2 -2.54 24.00 49.74
N ALA A 3 -3.78 24.51 49.76
CA ALA A 3 -4.83 24.12 48.81
C ALA A 3 -4.43 24.33 47.33
N ASP A 4 -3.65 25.37 47.02
CA ASP A 4 -3.15 25.60 45.66
C ASP A 4 -2.11 24.55 45.22
N ILE A 5 -1.27 24.08 46.15
CA ILE A 5 -0.29 23.02 45.86
C ILE A 5 -1.02 21.72 45.52
N ASN A 6 -2.10 21.39 46.24
CA ASN A 6 -2.91 20.20 45.93
C ASN A 6 -3.56 20.31 44.54
N ARG A 7 -4.19 21.44 44.23
CA ARG A 7 -4.77 21.70 42.89
C ARG A 7 -3.73 21.56 41.77
N ARG A 8 -2.54 22.15 41.94
CA ARG A 8 -1.46 22.07 40.96
C ARG A 8 -0.91 20.65 40.80
N LEU A 9 -0.81 19.90 41.91
CA LEU A 9 -0.37 18.52 41.89
C LEU A 9 -1.37 17.62 41.15
N GLU A 10 -2.67 17.81 41.40
CA GLU A 10 -3.76 17.10 40.71
C GLU A 10 -3.80 17.43 39.21
N ASN A 11 -3.53 18.68 38.83
CA ASN A 11 -3.55 19.12 37.44
C ASN A 11 -2.28 18.80 36.65
N LEU A 12 -1.21 18.33 37.31
CA LEU A 12 0.07 18.08 36.66
C LEU A 12 -0.05 17.03 35.55
N ILE A 13 -0.81 15.97 35.80
CA ILE A 13 -1.09 14.87 34.87
C ILE A 13 -2.56 14.48 35.04
N ARG A 14 -3.36 14.59 33.97
CA ARG A 14 -4.77 14.21 33.98
C ARG A 14 -5.12 13.34 32.77
N PHE A 15 -6.04 12.41 32.95
CA PHE A 15 -6.65 11.67 31.84
C PHE A 15 -7.93 12.37 31.38
N GLY A 16 -8.30 12.15 30.12
CA GLY A 16 -9.52 12.66 29.52
C GLY A 16 -9.68 12.16 28.10
N THR A 17 -10.55 12.81 27.32
CA THR A 17 -10.80 12.44 25.92
C THR A 17 -10.66 13.63 24.97
N ILE A 18 -10.24 13.37 23.72
CA ILE A 18 -10.17 14.41 22.69
C ILE A 18 -11.57 14.93 22.39
N LYS A 19 -11.77 16.24 22.55
CA LYS A 19 -13.04 16.92 22.27
C LYS A 19 -13.07 17.58 20.89
N THR A 20 -11.96 18.18 20.47
CA THR A 20 -11.82 18.75 19.13
C THR A 20 -10.42 18.51 18.58
N VAL A 21 -10.33 18.40 17.24
CA VAL A 21 -9.06 18.32 16.51
C VAL A 21 -9.02 19.46 15.48
N ASN A 22 -8.06 20.38 15.63
CA ASN A 22 -7.81 21.48 14.72
C ASN A 22 -6.49 21.23 13.96
N PRO A 23 -6.53 20.67 12.73
CA PRO A 23 -5.33 20.27 11.99
C PRO A 23 -4.65 21.43 11.24
N SER A 24 -5.02 22.68 11.53
CA SER A 24 -4.53 23.86 10.82
C SER A 24 -3.01 24.02 10.94
N LYS A 25 -2.34 24.34 9.83
CA LYS A 25 -0.91 24.66 9.81
C LYS A 25 -0.65 26.07 10.37
N PRO A 26 0.52 26.35 10.98
CA PRO A 26 1.65 25.42 11.15
C PRO A 26 1.58 24.56 12.41
N ILE A 27 0.73 24.90 13.39
CA ILE A 27 0.66 24.19 14.67
C ILE A 27 -0.74 23.54 14.77
N PRO A 28 -0.83 22.21 14.63
CA PRO A 28 -2.07 21.49 14.87
C PRO A 28 -2.37 21.49 16.38
N LEU A 29 -3.63 21.68 16.74
CA LEU A 29 -4.07 21.82 18.13
C LEU A 29 -5.27 20.91 18.40
N VAL A 30 -5.49 20.59 19.67
CA VAL A 30 -6.64 19.84 20.16
C VAL A 30 -7.21 20.52 21.41
N THR A 31 -8.46 20.23 21.73
CA THR A 31 -8.99 20.43 23.08
C THR A 31 -9.31 19.07 23.69
N VAL A 32 -9.14 18.96 25.01
CA VAL A 32 -9.39 17.73 25.77
C VAL A 32 -10.46 18.00 26.80
N ASP A 33 -11.45 17.10 26.88
CA ASP A 33 -12.41 17.07 27.98
C ASP A 33 -11.79 16.29 29.15
N LEU A 34 -11.61 16.97 30.28
CA LEU A 34 -11.09 16.39 31.52
C LEU A 34 -12.22 16.21 32.55
N ASP A 35 -13.46 15.97 32.09
CA ASP A 35 -14.70 15.89 32.86
C ASP A 35 -15.19 17.23 33.44
N ASP A 36 -14.44 17.82 34.36
CA ASP A 36 -14.81 19.04 35.06
C ASP A 36 -14.36 20.32 34.33
N ILE A 37 -13.40 20.19 33.42
CA ILE A 37 -12.82 21.28 32.65
C ILE A 37 -12.46 20.83 31.23
N VAL A 38 -12.66 21.71 30.26
CA VAL A 38 -12.13 21.55 28.90
C VAL A 38 -10.86 22.38 28.77
N THR A 39 -9.78 21.79 28.25
CA THR A 39 -8.53 22.53 28.02
C THR A 39 -8.73 23.64 26.97
N PRO A 40 -7.92 24.72 26.99
CA PRO A 40 -7.76 25.53 25.79
C PRO A 40 -7.15 24.70 24.64
N GLU A 41 -6.98 25.31 23.46
CA GLU A 41 -6.24 24.69 22.37
C GLU A 41 -4.78 24.43 22.78
N ILE A 42 -4.39 23.17 22.78
CA ILE A 42 -3.07 22.69 23.21
C ILE A 42 -2.47 21.77 22.16
N ARG A 43 -1.16 21.60 22.20
CA ARG A 43 -0.45 20.72 21.27
C ARG A 43 -0.59 19.26 21.69
N PHE A 44 -0.51 18.35 20.73
CA PHE A 44 -0.39 16.92 20.98
C PHE A 44 1.00 16.39 20.62
N PHE A 45 1.39 15.32 21.30
CA PHE A 45 2.64 14.60 21.09
C PHE A 45 2.66 13.99 19.69
N ASN A 46 3.83 13.90 19.09
CA ASN A 46 4.01 13.16 17.85
C ASN A 46 5.39 12.49 17.92
N VAL A 47 5.55 11.34 17.26
CA VAL A 47 6.76 10.52 17.40
C VAL A 47 8.02 11.30 17.00
N ARG A 48 7.95 12.11 15.93
CA ARG A 48 9.03 13.00 15.46
C ARG A 48 8.45 14.28 14.83
N SER A 49 9.11 15.41 15.06
CA SER A 49 8.76 16.72 14.47
C SER A 49 10.00 17.62 14.28
N GLY A 50 11.09 17.06 13.77
CA GLY A 50 12.36 17.75 13.45
C GLY A 50 12.66 17.65 11.95
N ASP A 51 13.90 17.31 11.58
CA ASP A 51 14.28 17.04 10.18
C ASP A 51 13.40 15.93 9.58
N ASP A 52 13.14 14.89 10.37
CA ASP A 52 12.06 13.93 10.13
C ASP A 52 10.79 14.39 10.83
N SER A 53 9.64 14.22 10.18
CA SER A 53 8.33 14.53 10.75
C SER A 53 7.32 13.41 10.50
N ASN A 54 6.45 13.18 11.48
CA ASN A 54 5.32 12.28 11.39
C ASN A 54 4.02 13.07 11.30
N TRP A 55 2.94 12.43 10.85
CA TRP A 55 1.58 12.97 10.93
C TRP A 55 0.62 11.82 11.21
N ASP A 56 0.14 11.75 12.45
CA ASP A 56 -0.80 10.73 12.92
C ASP A 56 -1.64 11.34 14.05
N PRO A 57 -2.56 12.28 13.72
CA PRO A 57 -3.32 13.03 14.72
C PRO A 57 -4.27 12.10 15.49
N PRO A 58 -4.60 12.42 16.75
CA PRO A 58 -5.55 11.63 17.50
C PRO A 58 -6.97 11.81 16.94
N SER A 59 -7.86 10.88 17.29
CA SER A 59 -9.28 10.89 16.89
C SER A 59 -10.15 11.58 17.93
N LEU A 60 -11.36 12.00 17.53
CA LEU A 60 -12.38 12.42 18.50
C LEU A 60 -12.67 11.26 19.48
N ASP A 61 -12.94 11.62 20.73
CA ASP A 61 -13.25 10.68 21.81
C ASP A 61 -12.12 9.69 22.16
N GLU A 62 -10.93 9.85 21.59
CA GLU A 62 -9.75 9.04 21.95
C GLU A 62 -9.29 9.39 23.38
N GLU A 63 -8.99 8.37 24.19
CA GLU A 63 -8.49 8.55 25.55
C GLU A 63 -7.04 9.03 25.55
N VAL A 64 -6.77 10.06 26.34
CA VAL A 64 -5.50 10.77 26.36
C VAL A 64 -5.05 11.14 27.76
N MET A 65 -3.77 11.47 27.87
CA MET A 65 -3.15 12.05 29.04
C MET A 65 -2.68 13.48 28.74
N VAL A 66 -3.11 14.44 29.54
CA VAL A 66 -2.67 15.84 29.49
C VAL A 66 -1.60 16.08 30.55
N ILE A 67 -0.44 16.57 30.13
CA ILE A 67 0.62 17.03 31.02
C ILE A 67 0.61 18.57 31.03
N SER A 68 0.42 19.14 32.21
CA SER A 68 0.34 20.59 32.41
C SER A 68 1.53 21.08 33.23
N PRO A 69 2.54 21.72 32.61
CA PRO A 69 3.69 22.25 33.34
C PRO A 69 3.25 23.13 34.52
N CYS A 70 3.86 22.92 35.69
CA CYS A 70 3.53 23.61 36.94
C CYS A 70 2.08 23.43 37.44
N GLY A 71 1.33 22.46 36.91
CA GLY A 71 -0.06 22.19 37.32
C GLY A 71 -1.06 23.23 36.80
N GLU A 72 -0.67 24.04 35.82
CA GLU A 72 -1.54 25.04 35.21
C GLU A 72 -2.02 24.54 33.85
N ILE A 73 -3.31 24.17 33.78
CA ILE A 73 -3.96 23.77 32.53
C ILE A 73 -4.04 25.01 31.64
N GLY A 74 -3.31 25.00 30.52
CA GLY A 74 -3.17 26.17 29.67
C GLY A 74 -2.53 25.85 28.32
N PRO A 75 -2.26 26.86 27.47
CA PRO A 75 -1.66 26.66 26.14
C PRO A 75 -0.29 25.96 26.13
N THR A 76 0.39 25.90 27.28
CA THR A 76 1.66 25.19 27.45
C THR A 76 1.50 23.71 27.81
N SER A 77 0.28 23.27 28.11
CA SER A 77 -0.03 21.85 28.30
C SER A 77 0.14 21.09 26.99
N VAL A 78 0.37 19.79 27.11
CA VAL A 78 0.56 18.89 25.97
C VAL A 78 -0.23 17.61 26.17
N VAL A 79 -0.71 17.04 25.07
CA VAL A 79 -1.50 15.80 25.05
C VAL A 79 -0.63 14.62 24.61
N PHE A 80 -0.72 13.50 25.30
CA PHE A 80 -0.21 12.20 24.88
C PHE A 80 -1.40 11.25 24.65
N TYR A 81 -1.36 10.44 23.59
CA TYR A 81 -2.46 9.56 23.16
C TYR A 81 -1.93 8.16 22.80
N GLY A 82 -2.82 7.26 22.35
CA GLY A 82 -2.50 5.86 22.09
C GLY A 82 -2.64 4.94 23.31
N LEU A 83 -3.58 5.23 24.20
CA LEU A 83 -3.92 4.38 25.35
C LEU A 83 -4.97 3.35 24.92
N TYR A 84 -4.68 2.05 25.10
CA TYR A 84 -5.68 1.02 24.87
C TYR A 84 -6.73 1.02 25.98
N ASN A 85 -7.99 0.86 25.60
CA ASN A 85 -9.12 0.72 26.53
C ASN A 85 -10.17 -0.26 25.96
N ASN A 86 -11.33 -0.37 26.62
CA ASN A 86 -12.37 -1.31 26.22
C ASN A 86 -13.02 -0.94 24.88
N GLU A 87 -13.13 0.35 24.60
CA GLU A 87 -13.70 0.91 23.38
C GLU A 87 -12.70 0.86 22.21
N HIS A 88 -11.40 0.99 22.50
CA HIS A 88 -10.28 0.97 21.57
C HIS A 88 -9.19 -0.01 22.04
N PRO A 89 -9.44 -1.33 21.94
CA PRO A 89 -8.51 -2.35 22.43
C PRO A 89 -7.28 -2.50 21.53
N SER A 90 -6.26 -3.20 22.04
CA SER A 90 -5.10 -3.60 21.23
C SER A 90 -5.52 -4.41 20.00
N PRO A 91 -4.95 -4.16 18.81
CA PRO A 91 -5.28 -4.92 17.60
C PRO A 91 -4.77 -6.37 17.62
N SER A 92 -3.91 -6.74 18.57
CA SER A 92 -3.33 -8.08 18.70
C SER A 92 -2.81 -8.34 20.12
N ASP A 93 -2.80 -9.60 20.52
CA ASP A 93 -2.14 -10.15 21.71
C ASP A 93 -0.87 -10.97 21.34
N ASP A 94 -0.65 -11.25 20.05
CA ASP A 94 0.54 -11.94 19.55
C ASP A 94 1.78 -11.03 19.49
N LEU A 95 2.80 -11.38 20.27
CA LEU A 95 4.07 -10.65 20.36
C LEU A 95 4.92 -10.69 19.07
N ASN A 96 4.66 -11.63 18.17
CA ASN A 96 5.35 -11.75 16.87
C ASN A 96 4.85 -10.75 15.84
N LYS A 97 3.73 -10.07 16.10
CA LYS A 97 3.13 -9.14 15.16
C LYS A 97 3.51 -7.70 15.47
N LYS A 98 3.76 -6.94 14.41
CA LYS A 98 3.89 -5.48 14.41
C LYS A 98 2.84 -4.95 13.45
N ILE A 99 1.80 -4.27 13.94
CA ILE A 99 0.59 -3.95 13.17
C ILE A 99 0.28 -2.47 13.28
N ARG A 100 -0.08 -1.86 12.16
CA ARG A 100 -0.83 -0.59 12.09
C ARG A 100 -2.15 -0.84 11.40
N VAL A 101 -3.25 -0.51 12.07
CA VAL A 101 -4.61 -0.54 11.53
C VAL A 101 -5.06 0.90 11.31
N PHE A 102 -5.55 1.20 10.11
CA PHE A 102 -6.12 2.49 9.76
C PHE A 102 -7.64 2.45 9.95
N ALA A 103 -8.26 3.62 10.17
CA ALA A 103 -9.70 3.73 10.44
C ALA A 103 -10.60 3.19 9.30
N ASP A 104 -10.09 3.09 8.08
CA ASP A 104 -10.79 2.52 6.93
C ASP A 104 -10.62 0.99 6.78
N GLY A 105 -9.90 0.35 7.71
CA GLY A 105 -9.60 -1.08 7.70
C GLY A 105 -8.33 -1.45 6.92
N CYS A 106 -7.56 -0.49 6.40
CA CYS A 106 -6.24 -0.78 5.86
C CYS A 106 -5.32 -1.32 6.97
N VAL A 107 -4.47 -2.29 6.63
CA VAL A 107 -3.51 -2.92 7.56
C VAL A 107 -2.12 -2.95 6.94
N ILE A 108 -1.14 -2.42 7.67
CA ILE A 108 0.28 -2.65 7.41
C ILE A 108 0.83 -3.47 8.58
N ALA A 109 1.32 -4.66 8.31
CA ALA A 109 1.76 -5.57 9.35
C ALA A 109 2.99 -6.40 8.98
N TYR A 110 3.83 -6.68 9.97
CA TYR A 110 4.90 -7.66 9.87
C TYR A 110 4.69 -8.77 10.89
N ASP A 111 4.74 -10.02 10.43
CA ASP A 111 4.72 -11.23 11.26
C ASP A 111 6.12 -11.85 11.28
N ILE A 112 6.75 -11.82 12.45
CA ILE A 112 8.11 -12.34 12.65
C ILE A 112 8.16 -13.85 12.47
N SER A 113 7.12 -14.57 12.91
CA SER A 113 7.07 -16.04 12.88
C SER A 113 6.88 -16.59 11.47
N ALA A 114 6.03 -15.92 10.68
CA ALA A 114 5.75 -16.27 9.29
C ALA A 114 6.74 -15.64 8.29
N HIS A 115 7.62 -14.73 8.76
CA HIS A 115 8.51 -13.91 7.92
C HIS A 115 7.74 -13.13 6.84
N GLN A 116 6.57 -12.59 7.19
CA GLN A 116 5.64 -12.02 6.23
C GLN A 116 5.37 -10.53 6.47
N LEU A 117 5.63 -9.70 5.46
CA LEU A 117 5.14 -8.33 5.36
C LEU A 117 3.80 -8.33 4.62
N SER A 118 2.80 -7.66 5.20
CA SER A 118 1.47 -7.50 4.60
C SER A 118 1.09 -6.03 4.50
N ALA A 119 0.60 -5.62 3.32
CA ALA A 119 -0.05 -4.34 3.08
C ALA A 119 -1.41 -4.60 2.44
N ILE A 120 -2.47 -4.60 3.26
CA ILE A 120 -3.81 -5.03 2.86
C ILE A 120 -4.72 -3.81 2.94
N LEU A 121 -5.25 -3.39 1.78
CA LEU A 121 -6.16 -2.26 1.69
C LEU A 121 -7.62 -2.75 1.62
N PRO A 122 -8.59 -1.96 2.10
CA PRO A 122 -10.00 -2.26 1.93
C PRO A 122 -10.41 -2.25 0.43
N SER A 123 -11.61 -2.76 0.14
CA SER A 123 -12.15 -2.78 -1.23
C SER A 123 -12.09 -1.39 -1.88
N GLY A 124 -11.59 -1.31 -3.11
CA GLY A 124 -11.38 -0.05 -3.84
C GLY A 124 -10.10 0.70 -3.48
N GLY A 125 -9.30 0.17 -2.55
CA GLY A 125 -7.99 0.71 -2.22
C GLY A 125 -7.03 0.79 -3.40
N LYS A 126 -6.12 1.76 -3.36
CA LYS A 126 -5.12 2.02 -4.41
C LYS A 126 -3.74 2.13 -3.78
N ALA A 127 -2.75 1.55 -4.45
CA ALA A 127 -1.34 1.70 -4.10
C ALA A 127 -0.59 2.39 -5.26
N ILE A 128 0.27 3.34 -4.93
CA ILE A 128 1.18 4.00 -5.87
C ILE A 128 2.58 3.88 -5.30
N VAL A 129 3.52 3.40 -6.12
CA VAL A 129 4.94 3.38 -5.82
C VAL A 129 5.64 4.23 -6.88
N THR A 130 6.19 5.37 -6.46
CA THR A 130 6.96 6.27 -7.33
C THR A 130 8.42 6.23 -6.92
N ALA A 131 9.26 5.67 -7.79
CA ALA A 131 10.72 5.63 -7.63
C ALA A 131 11.37 5.92 -8.99
N ASP A 132 11.79 7.15 -9.21
CA ASP A 132 12.36 7.65 -10.48
C ASP A 132 13.70 6.97 -10.84
N GLY A 133 14.48 6.57 -9.84
CA GLY A 133 15.67 5.75 -10.00
C GLY A 133 15.42 4.27 -10.33
N GLY A 134 14.16 3.81 -10.28
CA GLY A 134 13.76 2.43 -10.57
C GLY A 134 13.36 1.61 -9.35
N ILE A 135 12.84 0.41 -9.62
CA ILE A 135 12.41 -0.59 -8.62
C ILE A 135 13.04 -1.93 -8.97
N THR A 136 13.58 -2.62 -7.97
CA THR A 136 14.08 -4.00 -8.09
C THR A 136 13.25 -4.92 -7.20
N VAL A 137 12.74 -6.01 -7.76
CA VAL A 137 12.02 -7.06 -7.02
C VAL A 137 12.82 -8.36 -7.09
N ASN A 138 13.40 -8.77 -5.96
CA ASN A 138 14.19 -10.00 -5.85
C ASN A 138 13.34 -11.11 -5.24
N GLY A 139 12.68 -11.88 -6.09
CA GLY A 139 11.85 -13.01 -5.67
C GLY A 139 10.76 -13.33 -6.69
N ASP A 140 10.15 -14.50 -6.53
CA ASP A 140 9.02 -14.90 -7.34
C ASP A 140 7.86 -13.91 -7.15
N THR A 141 7.25 -13.50 -8.27
CA THR A 141 6.20 -12.47 -8.27
C THR A 141 4.97 -13.02 -8.97
N THR A 142 3.80 -12.84 -8.33
CA THR A 142 2.50 -13.18 -8.91
C THR A 142 1.67 -11.91 -9.07
N ILE A 143 1.10 -11.70 -10.26
CA ILE A 143 0.17 -10.62 -10.58
C ILE A 143 -1.14 -11.25 -11.04
N ASN A 144 -2.16 -11.21 -10.20
CA ASN A 144 -3.47 -11.81 -10.49
C ASN A 144 -4.35 -10.93 -11.40
N GLY A 145 -4.03 -9.63 -11.50
CA GLY A 145 -4.74 -8.68 -12.35
C GLY A 145 -4.10 -8.50 -13.73
N ASN A 146 -4.66 -7.58 -14.51
CA ASN A 146 -4.05 -7.17 -15.77
C ASN A 146 -2.75 -6.41 -15.52
N LEU A 147 -1.71 -6.70 -16.31
CA LEU A 147 -0.43 -6.00 -16.30
C LEU A 147 -0.31 -5.14 -17.55
N GLN A 148 -0.06 -3.84 -17.37
CA GLN A 148 0.33 -2.93 -18.43
C GLN A 148 1.76 -2.45 -18.20
N ILE A 149 2.60 -2.60 -19.23
CA ILE A 149 3.98 -2.11 -19.24
C ILE A 149 4.08 -1.13 -20.40
N ASN A 150 4.33 0.15 -20.11
CA ASN A 150 4.47 1.19 -21.14
C ASN A 150 5.87 1.17 -21.77
N GLY A 151 6.87 0.64 -21.05
CA GLY A 151 8.24 0.47 -21.55
C GLY A 151 8.46 -0.90 -22.20
N SER A 152 9.73 -1.19 -22.52
CA SER A 152 10.14 -2.50 -23.05
C SER A 152 10.21 -3.54 -21.93
N THR A 153 9.98 -4.80 -22.29
CA THR A 153 10.19 -5.95 -21.41
C THR A 153 11.30 -6.82 -21.98
N ALA A 154 12.29 -7.16 -21.14
CA ALA A 154 13.29 -8.18 -21.44
C ALA A 154 13.03 -9.39 -20.54
N MET A 155 12.88 -10.57 -21.15
CA MET A 155 12.67 -11.84 -20.44
C MET A 155 13.80 -12.79 -20.83
N THR A 156 14.55 -13.27 -19.85
CA THR A 156 15.64 -14.24 -20.05
C THR A 156 15.18 -15.69 -19.92
N GLY A 157 14.04 -15.90 -19.25
CA GLY A 157 13.36 -17.19 -19.15
C GLY A 157 12.29 -17.40 -20.22
N ASN A 158 11.50 -18.46 -20.04
CA ASN A 158 10.40 -18.78 -20.95
C ASN A 158 9.20 -17.85 -20.72
N ASN A 159 8.44 -17.60 -21.79
CA ASN A 159 7.14 -16.94 -21.73
C ASN A 159 6.06 -17.93 -22.18
N THR A 160 5.04 -18.14 -21.35
CA THR A 160 3.88 -18.98 -21.68
C THR A 160 2.65 -18.07 -21.80
N VAL A 161 2.03 -18.05 -22.97
CA VAL A 161 0.82 -17.27 -23.23
C VAL A 161 -0.34 -18.23 -23.46
N GLY A 162 -1.25 -18.32 -22.48
CA GLY A 162 -2.44 -19.17 -22.58
C GLY A 162 -3.55 -18.58 -23.47
N GLY A 163 -3.47 -17.28 -23.78
CA GLY A 163 -4.40 -16.56 -24.66
C GLY A 163 -3.79 -16.19 -26.01
N SER A 164 -4.39 -15.23 -26.69
CA SER A 164 -3.86 -14.69 -27.95
C SER A 164 -2.69 -13.72 -27.70
N GLN A 165 -1.71 -13.74 -28.60
CA GLN A 165 -0.63 -12.76 -28.65
C GLN A 165 -0.77 -11.90 -29.91
N LEU A 166 -0.91 -10.58 -29.74
CA LEU A 166 -0.84 -9.61 -30.83
C LEU A 166 0.54 -8.96 -30.85
N VAL A 167 1.24 -9.09 -31.98
CA VAL A 167 2.51 -8.39 -32.24
C VAL A 167 2.27 -7.41 -33.37
N GLN A 168 2.18 -6.10 -33.05
CA GLN A 168 2.00 -5.05 -34.05
C GLN A 168 3.28 -4.75 -34.83
N GLY A 169 4.44 -5.00 -34.21
CA GLY A 169 5.75 -4.87 -34.84
C GLY A 169 6.23 -6.16 -35.51
N SER A 170 7.52 -6.22 -35.83
CA SER A 170 8.15 -7.45 -36.30
C SER A 170 8.37 -8.44 -35.16
N SER A 171 8.34 -9.73 -35.51
CA SER A 171 8.80 -10.82 -34.65
C SER A 171 9.97 -11.52 -35.32
N HIS A 172 11.02 -11.81 -34.55
CA HIS A 172 12.16 -12.59 -35.00
C HIS A 172 12.38 -13.73 -34.00
N SER A 173 12.58 -14.93 -34.53
CA SER A 173 12.94 -16.11 -33.75
C SER A 173 14.15 -16.76 -34.41
N THR A 174 15.16 -17.06 -33.60
CA THR A 174 16.28 -17.93 -33.98
C THR A 174 15.95 -19.41 -33.79
N GLY A 175 14.87 -19.71 -33.06
CA GLY A 175 14.35 -21.06 -32.81
C GLY A 175 13.21 -21.44 -33.75
N ALA A 176 12.79 -22.70 -33.66
CA ALA A 176 11.69 -23.25 -34.44
C ALA A 176 10.32 -22.75 -33.97
N PHE A 177 9.39 -22.63 -34.92
CA PHE A 177 7.96 -22.51 -34.64
C PHE A 177 7.29 -23.87 -34.87
N SER A 178 6.42 -24.28 -33.95
CA SER A 178 5.57 -25.46 -34.09
C SER A 178 4.14 -25.09 -33.81
N THR A 179 3.20 -25.62 -34.59
CA THR A 179 1.77 -25.31 -34.48
C THR A 179 0.94 -26.56 -34.71
N GLU A 180 -0.07 -26.75 -33.89
CA GLU A 180 -1.08 -27.81 -34.11
C GLU A 180 -2.11 -27.36 -35.18
N ALA A 181 -2.40 -26.06 -35.22
CA ALA A 181 -3.30 -25.41 -36.18
C ALA A 181 -2.59 -25.00 -37.48
N ASP A 182 -3.34 -24.37 -38.38
CA ASP A 182 -2.80 -23.78 -39.61
C ASP A 182 -2.02 -22.49 -39.33
N VAL A 183 -0.99 -22.22 -40.14
CA VAL A 183 -0.25 -20.96 -40.13
C VAL A 183 -0.65 -20.17 -41.36
N LYS A 184 -1.07 -18.92 -41.17
CA LYS A 184 -1.51 -18.04 -42.26
C LYS A 184 -0.67 -16.79 -42.37
N ALA A 185 -0.30 -16.46 -43.60
CA ALA A 185 0.31 -15.18 -43.97
C ALA A 185 -0.67 -14.44 -44.90
N GLY A 186 -1.46 -13.52 -44.33
CA GLY A 186 -2.65 -12.99 -45.01
C GLY A 186 -3.63 -14.11 -45.32
N ASP A 187 -4.06 -14.22 -46.59
CA ASP A 187 -4.98 -15.27 -47.05
C ASP A 187 -4.30 -16.60 -47.39
N ILE A 188 -2.96 -16.65 -47.33
CA ILE A 188 -2.19 -17.84 -47.69
C ILE A 188 -2.08 -18.78 -46.48
N SER A 189 -2.60 -20.00 -46.64
CA SER A 189 -2.57 -21.09 -45.64
C SER A 189 -1.41 -22.04 -45.88
N LEU A 190 -0.60 -22.31 -44.86
CA LEU A 190 0.48 -23.29 -44.98
C LEU A 190 -0.06 -24.70 -45.23
N LYS A 191 -1.19 -25.09 -44.62
CA LYS A 191 -1.80 -26.42 -44.80
C LYS A 191 -2.55 -26.60 -46.13
N SER A 192 -3.03 -25.52 -46.75
CA SER A 192 -3.99 -25.62 -47.87
C SER A 192 -3.73 -24.72 -49.07
N HIS A 193 -2.61 -23.99 -49.12
CA HIS A 193 -2.30 -23.14 -50.28
C HIS A 193 -2.30 -23.97 -51.58
N LYS A 194 -2.85 -23.36 -52.62
CA LYS A 194 -2.82 -23.90 -53.98
C LYS A 194 -1.91 -23.04 -54.84
N THR A 195 -1.20 -23.67 -55.76
CA THR A 195 -0.36 -22.99 -56.74
C THR A 195 -1.20 -22.66 -57.97
N SER A 196 -1.21 -21.38 -58.38
CA SER A 196 -1.90 -20.93 -59.59
C SER A 196 -0.96 -20.90 -60.80
N GLY A 197 -1.50 -20.81 -62.02
CA GLY A 197 -0.70 -20.69 -63.25
C GLY A 197 -0.09 -22.01 -63.76
N VAL A 198 -0.51 -23.15 -63.20
CA VAL A 198 -0.09 -24.49 -63.63
C VAL A 198 -1.29 -25.38 -63.88
N GLN A 199 -1.21 -26.26 -64.88
CA GLN A 199 -2.22 -27.28 -65.11
C GLN A 199 -2.09 -28.37 -64.04
N PRO A 200 -3.16 -28.70 -63.29
CA PRO A 200 -3.11 -29.78 -62.30
C PRO A 200 -2.73 -31.11 -62.97
N GLY A 201 -1.65 -31.72 -62.51
CA GLY A 201 -1.26 -33.08 -62.88
C GLY A 201 -1.73 -34.11 -61.85
N SER A 202 -1.50 -35.40 -62.13
CA SER A 202 -1.81 -36.50 -61.21
C SER A 202 -0.72 -36.79 -60.17
N GLY A 203 0.39 -36.04 -60.17
CA GLY A 203 1.51 -36.24 -59.26
C GLY A 203 1.48 -35.27 -58.08
N GLU A 204 1.98 -35.71 -56.93
CA GLU A 204 2.31 -34.82 -55.82
C GLU A 204 3.67 -34.15 -56.10
N SER A 205 3.77 -32.84 -55.87
CA SER A 205 5.05 -32.17 -55.95
C SER A 205 5.98 -32.71 -54.86
N GLY A 206 7.29 -32.75 -55.15
CA GLY A 206 8.29 -32.95 -54.11
C GLY A 206 8.19 -31.86 -53.02
N GLY A 207 8.88 -32.08 -51.90
CA GLY A 207 8.96 -31.07 -50.84
C GLY A 207 9.54 -29.74 -51.35
N PRO A 208 9.23 -28.62 -50.68
CA PRO A 208 9.86 -27.34 -50.98
C PRO A 208 11.39 -27.48 -50.96
N ILE A 209 12.04 -26.99 -52.01
CA ILE A 209 13.51 -26.95 -52.11
C ILE A 209 13.95 -25.57 -51.60
N PRO A 210 14.92 -25.47 -50.67
CA PRO A 210 15.42 -24.19 -50.16
C PRO A 210 15.97 -23.26 -51.24
#